data_AF-A0A6C0IPA6-F1
#
_entry.id   AF-A0A6C0IPA6-F1
#
_cell.length_a   1.000
_cell.length_b   1.000
_cell.length_c   1.000
_cell.angle_alpha   90.00
_cell.angle_beta   90.00
_cell.angle_gamma   90.00
#
_symmetry.space_group_name_H-M   'P 1'
#
loop_
_entity.id
_entity.type
_entity.pdbx_description
1 polymer ?
#
loop_
_entity_poly.entity_id
_entity_poly.type
_entity_poly.pdbx_seq_one_letter_code
_entity_poly.pdbx_strand_id
1 'polypeptide(L)'
;MLQILSQTFSNYNKRWALPHTFFNYNNSWALFFSVVYGKLLFTSLKKGFYRLFPGVLPKIIAPKTEIEVFCENSKTYFDTAISSQKELSKNIEDIFYDKEKYNATMKEQNNFLENKWKTSVYMKYTPRGNVIMCYDSFKLGFVYYCDTSLPYEILNSLAAEYVIKYHCLDFFIDNEYYENNKSKLIDLYFKEEKKKNANKDTDKLPKTSLLQEHRSVFVKKKMDKSKIKQDKATTDKETANHIAKEMFTNKFIKMGKVHNFSFLKKEIPTNENNHFKSSWTNTLNEEDNLQKKVFNYRDFKKMQK
;
A
#
# COMPACT_ATOMS: atom_id res chain seq x y z
N MET A 1 5.08 45.49 -13.44
CA MET A 1 5.77 44.32 -14.03
C MET A 1 5.02 43.84 -15.28
N LEU A 2 4.91 44.70 -16.29
CA LEU A 2 4.24 44.41 -17.57
C LEU A 2 4.88 45.27 -18.68
N GLN A 3 6.20 45.19 -18.84
CA GLN A 3 6.93 45.99 -19.84
C GLN A 3 8.17 45.30 -20.45
N ILE A 4 8.22 43.96 -20.45
CA ILE A 4 9.35 43.22 -21.05
C ILE A 4 8.94 42.43 -22.32
N LEU A 5 7.68 42.54 -22.78
CA LEU A 5 7.18 41.74 -23.91
C LEU A 5 6.91 42.51 -25.22
N SER A 6 7.38 43.75 -25.41
CA SER A 6 7.08 44.52 -26.63
C SER A 6 8.27 44.94 -27.50
N GLN A 7 9.52 44.53 -27.19
CA GLN A 7 10.70 44.99 -27.95
C GLN A 7 11.33 43.97 -28.90
N THR A 8 10.72 42.81 -29.15
CA THR A 8 11.27 41.79 -30.07
C THR A 8 10.58 41.70 -31.43
N PHE A 9 9.65 42.61 -31.78
CA PHE A 9 8.84 42.51 -33.01
C PHE A 9 9.05 43.62 -34.05
N SER A 10 10.17 44.35 -34.03
CA SER A 10 10.44 45.41 -35.03
C SER A 10 11.86 45.37 -35.59
N ASN A 11 12.32 44.21 -36.07
CA ASN A 11 13.52 44.12 -36.92
C ASN A 11 13.48 42.94 -37.91
N TYR A 12 12.30 42.61 -38.42
CA TYR A 12 12.14 41.69 -39.56
C TYR A 12 11.59 42.47 -40.76
N ASN A 13 12.42 43.34 -41.35
CA ASN A 13 12.27 43.79 -42.73
C ASN A 13 13.45 44.69 -43.11
N LYS A 14 14.56 44.07 -43.54
CA LYS A 14 15.47 44.53 -44.60
C LYS A 14 16.81 43.78 -44.50
N ARG A 15 17.32 43.38 -45.68
CA ARG A 15 18.64 42.78 -45.97
C ARG A 15 18.76 41.26 -45.79
N TRP A 16 18.07 40.56 -46.70
CA TRP A 16 18.74 39.52 -47.48
C TRP A 16 18.64 39.90 -48.96
N ALA A 17 19.52 40.81 -49.38
CA ALA A 17 19.88 40.86 -50.79
C ALA A 17 20.62 39.54 -51.06
N LEU A 18 19.95 38.64 -51.78
CA LEU A 18 20.57 37.43 -52.31
C LEU A 18 21.79 37.87 -53.15
N PRO A 19 23.02 37.43 -52.84
CA PRO A 19 24.02 37.41 -53.88
C PRO A 19 23.48 36.43 -54.93
N HIS A 20 23.32 36.90 -56.17
CA HIS A 20 23.16 36.03 -57.33
C HIS A 20 24.45 35.21 -57.48
N THR A 21 24.60 34.18 -56.66
CA THR A 21 25.52 33.09 -56.90
C THR A 21 24.87 32.22 -57.95
N PHE A 22 25.53 32.14 -59.10
CA PHE A 22 25.24 31.18 -60.15
C PHE A 22 25.05 29.79 -59.52
N PHE A 23 23.81 29.31 -59.52
CA PHE A 23 23.48 27.94 -59.16
C PHE A 23 24.15 27.02 -60.18
N ASN A 24 25.30 26.47 -59.80
CA ASN A 24 25.98 25.45 -60.59
C ASN A 24 25.17 24.15 -60.43
N TYR A 25 24.19 23.97 -61.32
CA TYR A 25 23.17 22.90 -61.31
C TYR A 25 23.79 21.48 -61.31
N ASN A 26 25.07 21.37 -61.69
CA ASN A 26 25.80 20.10 -61.77
C ASN A 26 26.26 19.55 -60.41
N ASN A 27 26.30 20.35 -59.34
CA ASN A 27 26.77 19.89 -58.00
C ASN A 27 25.64 19.49 -57.04
N SER A 28 24.38 19.80 -57.35
CA SER A 28 23.23 19.44 -56.49
C SER A 28 22.92 17.94 -56.58
N TRP A 29 23.02 17.36 -57.78
CA TRP A 29 22.87 15.93 -58.01
C TRP A 29 23.96 15.11 -57.33
N ALA A 30 25.22 15.58 -57.35
CA ALA A 30 26.34 14.90 -56.70
C ALA A 30 26.17 14.82 -55.16
N LEU A 31 25.67 15.88 -54.54
CA LEU A 31 25.34 15.89 -53.11
C LEU A 31 24.11 15.03 -52.79
N PHE A 32 23.11 15.01 -53.68
CA PHE A 32 21.95 14.14 -53.53
C PHE A 32 22.33 12.66 -53.61
N PHE A 33 23.13 12.28 -54.62
CA PHE A 33 23.64 10.92 -54.76
C PHE A 33 24.55 10.55 -53.60
N SER A 34 25.45 11.42 -53.13
CA SER A 34 26.30 11.08 -51.97
C SER A 34 25.50 10.82 -50.69
N VAL A 35 24.41 11.56 -50.46
CA VAL A 35 23.51 11.34 -49.32
C VAL A 35 22.71 10.04 -49.49
N VAL A 36 22.22 9.75 -50.70
CA VAL A 36 21.45 8.53 -50.99
C VAL A 36 22.35 7.29 -50.89
N TYR A 37 23.51 7.30 -51.55
CA TYR A 37 24.49 6.22 -51.49
C TYR A 37 25.07 6.08 -50.08
N GLY A 38 25.31 7.17 -49.37
CA GLY A 38 25.75 7.16 -47.96
C GLY A 38 24.73 6.47 -47.05
N LYS A 39 23.43 6.77 -47.22
CA LYS A 39 22.35 6.08 -46.47
C LYS A 39 22.27 4.59 -46.82
N LEU A 40 22.42 4.23 -48.09
CA LEU A 40 22.41 2.83 -48.53
C LEU A 40 23.62 2.05 -47.99
N LEU A 41 24.81 2.63 -48.03
CA LEU A 41 26.02 2.03 -47.44
C LEU A 41 25.87 1.88 -45.93
N PHE A 42 25.40 2.91 -45.23
CA PHE A 42 25.21 2.87 -43.79
C PHE A 42 24.19 1.81 -43.35
N THR A 43 23.08 1.65 -44.09
CA THR A 43 22.09 0.59 -43.79
C THR A 43 22.63 -0.80 -44.09
N SER A 44 23.45 -0.96 -45.15
CA SER A 44 24.12 -2.22 -45.49
C SER A 44 25.16 -2.62 -44.43
N LEU A 45 26.01 -1.68 -44.02
CA LEU A 45 27.00 -1.86 -42.96
C LEU A 45 26.33 -2.16 -41.61
N LYS A 46 25.24 -1.47 -41.28
CA LYS A 46 24.46 -1.72 -40.06
C LYS A 46 23.84 -3.13 -40.06
N LYS A 47 23.31 -3.59 -41.19
CA LYS A 47 22.82 -4.98 -41.35
C LYS A 47 23.94 -6.01 -41.22
N GLY A 48 25.11 -5.75 -41.81
CA GLY A 48 26.30 -6.59 -41.67
C GLY A 48 26.81 -6.66 -40.23
N PHE A 49 26.83 -5.52 -39.54
CA PHE A 49 27.21 -5.41 -38.14
C PHE A 49 26.30 -6.23 -37.22
N TYR A 50 24.96 -6.15 -37.37
CA TYR A 50 24.05 -6.98 -36.59
C TYR A 50 24.08 -8.47 -36.95
N ARG A 51 24.52 -8.84 -38.17
CA ARG A 51 24.79 -10.25 -38.52
C ARG A 51 26.03 -10.79 -37.81
N LEU A 52 27.07 -9.97 -37.64
CA LEU A 52 28.31 -10.36 -36.96
C LEU A 52 28.19 -10.28 -35.42
N PHE A 53 27.33 -9.39 -34.92
CA PHE A 53 27.09 -9.20 -33.48
C PHE A 53 25.60 -9.34 -33.13
N PRO A 54 25.04 -10.57 -33.19
CA PRO A 54 23.62 -10.82 -32.91
C PRO A 54 23.20 -10.46 -31.47
N GLY A 55 24.16 -10.38 -30.53
CA GLY A 55 23.93 -9.95 -29.14
C GLY A 55 23.79 -8.44 -28.92
N VAL A 56 23.99 -7.61 -29.96
CA VAL A 56 23.94 -6.14 -29.87
C VAL A 56 22.61 -5.57 -30.42
N LEU A 57 21.63 -6.44 -30.68
CA LEU A 57 20.28 -5.97 -30.99
C LEU A 57 19.76 -5.17 -29.79
N PRO A 58 19.31 -3.91 -29.99
CA PRO A 58 18.69 -3.16 -28.91
C PRO A 58 17.49 -3.97 -28.44
N LYS A 59 17.49 -4.38 -27.17
CA LYS A 59 16.34 -5.03 -26.55
C LYS A 59 15.16 -4.08 -26.74
N ILE A 60 14.16 -4.48 -27.52
CA ILE A 60 12.94 -3.69 -27.71
C ILE A 60 12.20 -3.79 -26.36
N ILE A 61 12.38 -2.77 -25.53
CA ILE A 61 11.70 -2.69 -24.24
C ILE A 61 10.26 -2.32 -24.56
N ALA A 62 9.31 -3.16 -24.17
CA ALA A 62 7.89 -2.84 -24.30
C ALA A 62 7.61 -1.54 -23.52
N PRO A 63 6.75 -0.63 -24.04
CA PRO A 63 6.39 0.57 -23.31
C PRO A 63 5.76 0.15 -21.97
N LYS A 64 6.27 0.73 -20.87
CA LYS A 64 5.76 0.45 -19.52
C LYS A 64 4.29 0.83 -19.42
N THR A 65 3.52 0.05 -18.69
CA THR A 65 2.12 0.37 -18.43
C THR A 65 1.99 1.57 -17.49
N GLU A 66 0.86 2.29 -17.54
CA GLU A 66 0.61 3.42 -16.62
C GLU A 66 0.69 3.01 -15.15
N ILE A 67 0.31 1.76 -14.84
CA ILE A 67 0.38 1.18 -13.49
C ILE A 67 1.83 1.00 -13.06
N GLU A 68 2.68 0.44 -13.92
CA GLU A 68 4.11 0.26 -13.64
C GLU A 68 4.79 1.60 -13.40
N VAL A 69 4.53 2.60 -14.25
CA VAL A 69 5.08 3.95 -14.08
C VAL A 69 4.66 4.56 -12.75
N PHE A 70 3.40 4.39 -12.35
CA PHE A 70 2.91 4.83 -11.05
C PHE A 70 3.65 4.16 -9.89
N CYS A 71 3.80 2.84 -9.93
CA CYS A 71 4.48 2.07 -8.89
C CYS A 71 5.97 2.44 -8.78
N GLU A 72 6.66 2.63 -9.90
CA GLU A 72 8.06 3.06 -9.95
C GLU A 72 8.26 4.47 -9.37
N ASN A 73 7.38 5.41 -9.71
CA ASN A 73 7.44 6.77 -9.17
C ASN A 73 7.25 6.78 -7.65
N SER A 74 6.32 5.96 -7.15
CA SER A 74 6.09 5.80 -5.71
C SER A 74 7.30 5.17 -5.01
N LYS A 75 7.93 4.16 -5.63
CA LYS A 75 9.13 3.50 -5.09
C LYS A 75 10.33 4.43 -5.03
N THR A 76 10.60 5.17 -6.09
CA THR A 76 11.71 6.14 -6.12
C THR A 76 11.52 7.27 -5.09
N TYR A 77 10.28 7.75 -4.94
CA TYR A 77 9.94 8.70 -3.87
C TYR A 77 10.21 8.11 -2.49
N PHE A 78 9.83 6.85 -2.28
CA PHE A 78 10.02 6.16 -1.01
C PHE A 78 11.49 5.94 -0.65
N ASP A 79 12.29 5.45 -1.58
CA ASP A 79 13.72 5.23 -1.39
C ASP A 79 14.45 6.56 -1.08
N THR A 80 14.04 7.64 -1.77
CA THR A 80 14.59 8.99 -1.53
C THR A 80 14.21 9.52 -0.14
N ALA A 81 12.97 9.29 0.30
CA ALA A 81 12.51 9.70 1.63
C ALA A 81 13.27 8.95 2.74
N ILE A 82 13.45 7.64 2.60
CA ILE A 82 14.23 6.81 3.54
C ILE A 82 15.69 7.25 3.61
N SER A 83 16.29 7.56 2.46
CA SER A 83 17.69 7.99 2.41
C SER A 83 17.92 9.36 3.04
N SER A 84 16.91 10.24 3.04
CA SER A 84 17.04 11.63 3.49
C SER A 84 16.59 11.85 4.95
N GLN A 85 15.60 11.11 5.45
CA GLN A 85 14.98 11.38 6.75
C GLN A 85 15.43 10.37 7.82
N LYS A 86 15.91 10.91 8.96
CA LYS A 86 16.42 10.11 10.09
C LYS A 86 15.32 9.62 11.06
N GLU A 87 14.11 10.19 11.02
CA GLU A 87 13.02 9.91 11.98
C GLU A 87 11.67 9.62 11.28
N LEU A 88 11.60 8.58 10.47
CA LEU A 88 10.38 8.20 9.73
C LEU A 88 9.33 7.42 10.54
N SER A 89 9.61 7.08 11.81
CA SER A 89 8.68 6.34 12.69
C SER A 89 8.26 7.12 13.94
N LYS A 90 8.50 8.44 13.97
CA LYS A 90 8.28 9.29 15.16
C LYS A 90 6.82 9.36 15.62
N ASN A 91 5.86 9.20 14.72
CA ASN A 91 4.45 9.38 15.03
C ASN A 91 3.81 8.12 15.66
N ILE A 92 4.53 7.00 15.74
CA ILE A 92 4.03 5.76 16.30
C ILE A 92 4.16 5.81 17.82
N GLU A 93 3.06 5.50 18.52
CA GLU A 93 3.07 5.41 19.98
C GLU A 93 3.89 4.22 20.48
N ASP A 94 4.59 4.41 21.60
CA ASP A 94 5.36 3.36 22.27
C ASP A 94 4.50 2.13 22.63
N ILE A 95 3.20 2.33 22.82
CA ILE A 95 2.22 1.29 23.13
C ILE A 95 2.18 0.20 22.06
N PHE A 96 2.46 0.52 20.78
CA PHE A 96 2.49 -0.51 19.73
C PHE A 96 3.62 -1.54 19.95
N TYR A 97 4.70 -1.16 20.62
CA TYR A 97 5.84 -2.03 20.90
C TYR A 97 5.69 -2.83 22.20
N ASP A 98 4.67 -2.53 23.02
CA ASP A 98 4.35 -3.25 24.25
C ASP A 98 3.02 -3.99 24.09
N LYS A 99 3.10 -5.31 23.91
CA LYS A 99 1.95 -6.16 23.59
C LYS A 99 0.90 -6.19 24.70
N GLU A 100 1.31 -6.11 25.96
CA GLU A 100 0.37 -6.17 27.08
C GLU A 100 -0.43 -4.88 27.16
N LYS A 101 0.25 -3.73 27.07
CA LYS A 101 -0.40 -2.42 27.03
C LYS A 101 -1.27 -2.24 25.79
N TYR A 102 -0.79 -2.71 24.63
CA TYR A 102 -1.56 -2.70 23.40
C TYR A 102 -2.87 -3.49 23.55
N ASN A 103 -2.81 -4.73 24.05
CA ASN A 103 -4.00 -5.56 24.24
C ASN A 103 -4.95 -5.02 25.30
N ALA A 104 -4.43 -4.38 26.36
CA ALA A 104 -5.26 -3.70 27.36
C ALA A 104 -6.00 -2.52 26.73
N THR A 105 -5.29 -1.68 25.98
CA THR A 105 -5.86 -0.52 25.29
C THR A 105 -6.90 -0.95 24.26
N MET A 106 -6.66 -1.99 23.46
CA MET A 106 -7.60 -2.45 22.42
C MET A 106 -8.88 -3.10 22.95
N LYS A 107 -8.96 -3.42 24.26
CA LYS A 107 -10.21 -3.90 24.89
C LYS A 107 -11.16 -2.77 25.24
N GLU A 108 -10.64 -1.58 25.48
CA GLU A 108 -11.45 -0.40 25.73
C GLU A 108 -12.25 -0.04 24.47
N GLN A 109 -13.43 0.58 24.64
CA GLN A 109 -14.22 1.08 23.51
C GLN A 109 -13.85 2.53 23.23
N ASN A 110 -13.78 2.91 21.95
CA ASN A 110 -13.42 4.26 21.50
C ASN A 110 -12.02 4.73 21.92
N ASN A 111 -11.04 3.85 21.72
CA ASN A 111 -9.66 4.09 22.11
C ASN A 111 -9.05 5.28 21.38
N PHE A 112 -8.18 6.00 22.08
CA PHE A 112 -7.48 7.14 21.48
C PHE A 112 -6.63 6.72 20.27
N LEU A 113 -6.03 5.51 20.30
CA LEU A 113 -5.26 4.95 19.18
C LEU A 113 -6.14 4.77 17.94
N GLU A 114 -7.30 4.14 18.09
CA GLU A 114 -8.22 3.95 16.97
C GLU A 114 -8.67 5.29 16.40
N ASN A 115 -9.01 6.25 17.26
CA ASN A 115 -9.45 7.57 16.84
C ASN A 115 -8.33 8.32 16.08
N LYS A 116 -7.08 8.24 16.55
CA LYS A 116 -5.92 8.85 15.89
C LYS A 116 -5.72 8.26 14.49
N TRP A 117 -5.61 6.94 14.39
CA TRP A 117 -5.27 6.28 13.12
C TRP A 117 -6.43 6.24 12.12
N LYS A 118 -7.69 6.21 12.58
CA LYS A 118 -8.87 6.40 11.70
C LYS A 118 -8.95 7.82 11.13
N THR A 119 -8.42 8.82 11.83
CA THR A 119 -8.38 10.23 11.37
C THR A 119 -7.24 10.50 10.39
N SER A 120 -6.16 9.71 10.45
CA SER A 120 -5.06 9.74 9.49
C SER A 120 -5.49 9.12 8.15
N VAL A 121 -6.24 9.90 7.36
CA VAL A 121 -6.81 9.44 6.09
C VAL A 121 -5.99 9.95 4.90
N TYR A 122 -5.47 9.01 4.13
CA TYR A 122 -4.78 9.27 2.88
C TYR A 122 -5.71 9.10 1.68
N MET A 123 -5.72 10.07 0.78
CA MET A 123 -6.54 10.04 -0.42
C MET A 123 -5.66 10.34 -1.63
N LYS A 124 -5.69 9.46 -2.62
CA LYS A 124 -4.93 9.63 -3.85
C LYS A 124 -5.69 9.05 -5.05
N TYR A 125 -5.51 9.69 -6.19
CA TYR A 125 -5.95 9.17 -7.48
C TYR A 125 -4.93 8.16 -8.01
N THR A 126 -5.39 6.96 -8.36
CA THR A 126 -4.60 5.93 -9.03
C THR A 126 -5.08 5.78 -10.48
N PRO A 127 -4.28 5.16 -11.38
CA PRO A 127 -4.73 4.87 -12.75
C PRO A 127 -6.05 4.07 -12.84
N ARG A 128 -6.42 3.35 -11.77
CA ARG A 128 -7.69 2.60 -11.66
C ARG A 128 -8.82 3.32 -10.95
N GLY A 129 -8.57 4.52 -10.40
CA GLY A 129 -9.57 5.34 -9.71
C GLY A 129 -9.09 5.92 -8.39
N ASN A 130 -10.02 6.59 -7.70
CA ASN A 130 -9.78 7.18 -6.38
C ASN A 130 -9.67 6.12 -5.30
N VAL A 131 -8.72 6.33 -4.38
CA VAL A 131 -8.49 5.44 -3.24
C VAL A 131 -8.41 6.27 -1.97
N ILE A 132 -9.15 5.83 -0.96
CA ILE A 132 -9.06 6.34 0.41
C ILE A 132 -8.45 5.22 1.25
N MET A 133 -7.35 5.50 1.93
CA MET A 133 -6.60 4.54 2.74
C MET A 133 -6.34 5.10 4.13
N CYS A 134 -6.52 4.27 5.16
CA CYS A 134 -6.18 4.57 6.54
C CYS A 134 -5.56 3.34 7.21
N TYR A 135 -4.84 3.54 8.31
CA TYR A 135 -4.32 2.43 9.11
C TYR A 135 -5.35 2.03 10.17
N ASP A 136 -5.69 0.75 10.23
CA ASP A 136 -6.54 0.20 11.29
C ASP A 136 -5.64 -0.38 12.38
N SER A 137 -5.54 0.34 13.49
CA SER A 137 -4.76 -0.08 14.64
C SER A 137 -5.24 -1.43 15.16
N PHE A 138 -6.55 -1.69 15.22
CA PHE A 138 -7.10 -2.93 15.78
C PHE A 138 -6.73 -4.16 14.94
N LYS A 139 -6.79 -4.03 13.61
CA LYS A 139 -6.50 -5.14 12.68
C LYS A 139 -5.04 -5.25 12.29
N LEU A 140 -4.20 -4.30 12.74
CA LEU A 140 -2.79 -4.13 12.39
C LEU A 140 -2.59 -4.22 10.87
N GLY A 141 -3.32 -3.40 10.13
CA GLY A 141 -3.28 -3.43 8.67
C GLY A 141 -3.88 -2.20 8.02
N PHE A 142 -3.58 -2.03 6.74
CA PHE A 142 -4.08 -0.92 5.94
C PHE A 142 -5.49 -1.23 5.46
N VAL A 143 -6.40 -0.32 5.78
CA VAL A 143 -7.79 -0.36 5.34
C VAL A 143 -7.95 0.60 4.17
N TYR A 144 -8.66 0.16 3.13
CA TYR A 144 -8.91 1.01 1.98
C TYR A 144 -10.33 0.91 1.43
N TYR A 145 -10.75 1.99 0.79
CA TYR A 145 -11.99 2.12 0.05
C TYR A 145 -11.66 2.43 -1.41
N CYS A 146 -12.22 1.64 -2.31
CA CYS A 146 -12.06 1.82 -3.75
C CYS A 146 -13.24 1.17 -4.48
N ASP A 147 -13.70 1.81 -5.55
CA ASP A 147 -14.79 1.31 -6.36
C ASP A 147 -14.38 0.09 -7.17
N THR A 148 -13.14 0.08 -7.68
CA THR A 148 -12.57 -1.01 -8.46
C THR A 148 -11.71 -1.95 -7.60
N SER A 149 -11.29 -3.07 -8.18
CA SER A 149 -10.32 -3.98 -7.53
C SER A 149 -8.90 -3.53 -7.88
N LEU A 150 -8.11 -3.24 -6.86
CA LEU A 150 -6.72 -2.79 -7.03
C LEU A 150 -5.76 -3.97 -6.93
N PRO A 151 -4.71 -3.99 -7.76
CA PRO A 151 -3.63 -4.96 -7.63
C PRO A 151 -2.77 -4.61 -6.40
N TYR A 152 -2.11 -5.62 -5.85
CA TYR A 152 -1.29 -5.48 -4.65
C TYR A 152 -0.19 -4.42 -4.82
N GLU A 153 0.46 -4.37 -5.98
CA GLU A 153 1.52 -3.39 -6.28
C GLU A 153 1.06 -1.94 -6.06
N ILE A 154 -0.12 -1.57 -6.55
CA ILE A 154 -0.68 -0.24 -6.35
C ILE A 154 -0.97 0.01 -4.86
N LEU A 155 -1.57 -0.98 -4.17
CA LEU A 155 -1.84 -0.86 -2.73
C LEU A 155 -0.56 -0.66 -1.92
N ASN A 156 0.51 -1.34 -2.33
CA ASN A 156 1.82 -1.25 -1.69
C ASN A 156 2.47 0.12 -1.89
N SER A 157 2.42 0.65 -3.12
CA SER A 157 2.84 2.02 -3.42
C SER A 157 2.04 3.06 -2.63
N LEU A 158 0.73 2.88 -2.49
CA LEU A 158 -0.10 3.76 -1.66
C LEU A 158 0.27 3.68 -0.17
N ALA A 159 0.53 2.48 0.34
CA ALA A 159 0.98 2.30 1.73
C ALA A 159 2.35 2.94 1.97
N ALA A 160 3.28 2.82 1.03
CA ALA A 160 4.58 3.46 1.09
C ALA A 160 4.46 5.00 1.22
N GLU A 161 3.61 5.60 0.40
CA GLU A 161 3.36 7.05 0.46
C GLU A 161 2.60 7.48 1.71
N TYR A 162 1.61 6.69 2.16
CA TYR A 162 0.89 6.92 3.42
C TYR A 162 1.88 7.02 4.57
N VAL A 163 2.79 6.06 4.64
CA VAL A 163 3.75 5.89 5.71
C VAL A 163 4.74 7.04 5.79
N ILE A 164 5.18 7.55 4.64
CA ILE A 164 6.01 8.75 4.56
C ILE A 164 5.24 9.98 5.01
N LYS A 165 4.00 10.14 4.55
CA LYS A 165 3.18 11.31 4.87
C LYS A 165 2.88 11.41 6.37
N TYR A 166 2.68 10.29 7.04
CA TYR A 166 2.32 10.25 8.47
C TYR A 166 3.48 9.88 9.40
N HIS A 167 4.72 9.73 8.88
CA HIS A 167 5.90 9.34 9.65
C HIS A 167 5.67 8.10 10.53
N CYS A 168 5.19 7.02 9.91
CA CYS A 168 4.90 5.75 10.56
C CYS A 168 5.53 4.55 9.82
N LEU A 169 6.84 4.60 9.57
CA LEU A 169 7.57 3.58 8.79
C LEU A 169 7.46 2.16 9.33
N ASP A 170 7.39 2.00 10.65
CA ASP A 170 7.32 0.66 11.25
C ASP A 170 6.03 -0.11 10.92
N PHE A 171 4.97 0.58 10.45
CA PHE A 171 3.74 -0.08 9.98
C PHE A 171 3.86 -0.69 8.60
N PHE A 172 4.84 -0.25 7.81
CA PHE A 172 5.11 -0.84 6.50
C PHE A 172 5.85 -2.15 6.70
N ILE A 173 5.29 -3.25 6.18
CA ILE A 173 5.79 -4.61 6.35
C ILE A 173 5.75 -5.28 4.99
N ASP A 174 6.75 -4.98 4.16
CA ASP A 174 6.92 -5.64 2.87
C ASP A 174 8.41 -5.86 2.58
N ASN A 175 8.80 -7.13 2.50
CA ASN A 175 10.18 -7.53 2.26
C ASN A 175 10.59 -7.43 0.78
N GLU A 176 9.64 -7.48 -0.16
CA GLU A 176 9.91 -7.33 -1.60
C GLU A 176 10.08 -5.85 -1.95
N TYR A 177 9.29 -4.98 -1.31
CA TYR A 177 9.37 -3.54 -1.52
C TYR A 177 10.52 -2.90 -0.75
N TYR A 178 10.77 -3.37 0.48
CA TYR A 178 11.78 -2.82 1.39
C TYR A 178 12.56 -3.94 2.11
N GLU A 179 13.62 -4.44 1.46
CA GLU A 179 14.40 -5.59 1.94
C GLU A 179 15.11 -5.36 3.29
N ASN A 180 15.41 -4.10 3.64
CA ASN A 180 16.13 -3.72 4.85
C ASN A 180 15.21 -3.37 6.03
N ASN A 181 13.94 -3.79 5.98
CA ASN A 181 12.98 -3.47 7.01
C ASN A 181 13.32 -4.16 8.35
N LYS A 182 13.83 -3.37 9.30
CA LYS A 182 14.12 -3.81 10.68
C LYS A 182 13.14 -3.20 11.67
N SER A 183 11.85 -3.15 11.33
CA SER A 183 10.86 -2.62 12.27
C SER A 183 10.68 -3.58 13.44
N LYS A 184 10.63 -3.03 14.66
CA LYS A 184 10.48 -3.82 15.89
C LYS A 184 9.10 -4.52 15.95
N LEU A 185 8.12 -3.99 15.22
CA LEU A 185 6.75 -4.53 15.16
C LEU A 185 6.67 -5.86 14.42
N ILE A 186 7.49 -6.07 13.38
CA ILE A 186 7.52 -7.34 12.65
C ILE A 186 7.89 -8.48 13.60
N ASP A 187 8.87 -8.26 14.46
CA ASP A 187 9.36 -9.26 15.39
C ASP A 187 8.34 -9.61 16.48
N LEU A 188 7.63 -8.61 17.01
CA LEU A 188 6.66 -8.78 18.09
C LEU A 188 5.37 -9.50 17.65
N TYR A 189 4.82 -9.13 16.49
CA TYR A 189 3.52 -9.65 16.06
C TYR A 189 3.65 -10.85 15.12
N PHE A 190 4.56 -10.83 14.15
CA PHE A 190 4.59 -11.86 13.11
C PHE A 190 5.41 -13.10 13.48
N LYS A 191 6.54 -12.94 14.19
CA LYS A 191 7.34 -14.12 14.63
C LYS A 191 6.63 -14.91 15.73
N GLU A 192 5.89 -14.24 16.62
CA GLU A 192 5.15 -14.93 17.68
C GLU A 192 3.92 -15.68 17.19
N GLU A 193 3.16 -15.13 16.23
CA GLU A 193 2.02 -15.83 15.63
C GLU A 193 2.46 -17.12 14.93
N LYS A 194 3.59 -17.08 14.22
CA LYS A 194 4.17 -18.28 13.60
C LYS A 194 4.53 -19.35 14.64
N LYS A 195 5.15 -18.98 15.76
CA LYS A 195 5.44 -19.92 16.86
C LYS A 195 4.16 -20.54 17.44
N LYS A 196 3.09 -19.75 17.61
CA LYS A 196 1.80 -20.25 18.11
C LYS A 196 1.09 -21.17 17.11
N ASN A 197 1.18 -20.89 15.81
CA ASN A 197 0.57 -21.71 14.76
C ASN A 197 1.37 -23.02 14.54
N ALA A 198 2.70 -22.95 14.51
CA ALA A 198 3.56 -24.13 14.39
C ALA A 198 3.37 -25.13 15.56
N ASN A 199 3.12 -24.64 16.77
CA ASN A 199 2.83 -25.48 17.93
C ASN A 199 1.40 -26.04 17.96
N LYS A 200 0.46 -25.47 17.19
CA LYS A 200 -0.91 -25.98 17.06
C LYS A 200 -1.04 -27.05 15.98
N ASP A 201 -0.15 -27.04 14.99
CA ASP A 201 -0.17 -28.01 13.89
C ASP A 201 0.29 -29.42 14.31
N THR A 202 0.79 -29.62 15.54
CA THR A 202 1.11 -30.95 16.08
C THR A 202 -0.05 -31.63 16.80
N ASP A 203 -1.13 -30.92 17.15
CA ASP A 203 -2.28 -31.48 17.86
C ASP A 203 -3.60 -31.16 17.16
N LYS A 204 -4.04 -32.10 16.33
CA LYS A 204 -5.39 -32.26 15.77
C LYS A 204 -5.89 -31.13 14.85
N LEU A 205 -6.08 -31.50 13.59
CA LEU A 205 -6.98 -30.85 12.63
C LEU A 205 -8.34 -30.52 13.29
N PRO A 206 -8.79 -29.26 13.25
CA PRO A 206 -10.07 -29.03 12.57
C PRO A 206 -9.93 -27.90 11.56
N LYS A 207 -10.25 -28.21 10.31
CA LYS A 207 -10.59 -27.20 9.30
C LYS A 207 -11.92 -26.56 9.69
N THR A 208 -12.02 -25.26 9.40
CA THR A 208 -13.13 -24.30 9.59
C THR A 208 -13.08 -23.61 10.97
N SER A 209 -13.08 -22.28 11.09
CA SER A 209 -13.76 -21.25 10.31
C SER A 209 -13.20 -19.84 10.61
N LEU A 210 -12.91 -19.02 9.59
CA LEU A 210 -13.13 -17.55 9.61
C LEU A 210 -13.14 -16.92 8.18
N LEU A 211 -13.33 -17.73 7.12
CA LEU A 211 -13.46 -17.29 5.72
C LEU A 211 -14.45 -18.19 4.96
N GLN A 212 -15.71 -18.28 5.42
CA GLN A 212 -16.74 -19.03 4.69
C GLN A 212 -18.20 -18.58 4.95
N GLU A 213 -18.49 -17.30 4.76
CA GLU A 213 -19.83 -16.82 4.38
C GLU A 213 -19.61 -16.11 3.04
N HIS A 214 -19.73 -16.73 1.88
CA HIS A 214 -20.95 -17.23 1.27
C HIS A 214 -20.65 -18.53 0.51
N ARG A 215 -21.31 -19.63 0.88
CA ARG A 215 -21.32 -20.86 0.06
C ARG A 215 -22.18 -20.62 -1.17
N SER A 216 -21.52 -20.42 -2.31
CA SER A 216 -22.17 -20.57 -3.60
C SER A 216 -22.54 -22.04 -3.81
N VAL A 217 -23.79 -22.29 -4.22
CA VAL A 217 -24.42 -23.60 -4.45
C VAL A 217 -23.90 -24.24 -5.75
N PHE A 218 -22.59 -24.14 -6.00
CA PHE A 218 -21.98 -24.73 -7.20
C PHE A 218 -21.14 -25.94 -6.79
N VAL A 219 -21.53 -27.10 -7.32
CA VAL A 219 -20.79 -28.36 -7.22
C VAL A 219 -19.39 -28.16 -7.83
N LYS A 220 -18.35 -28.29 -7.00
CA LYS A 220 -16.95 -28.33 -7.48
C LYS A 220 -16.74 -29.58 -8.32
N LYS A 221 -16.68 -29.43 -9.65
CA LYS A 221 -16.26 -30.50 -10.57
C LYS A 221 -14.76 -30.77 -10.36
N LYS A 222 -14.38 -32.00 -10.01
CA LYS A 222 -12.98 -32.44 -9.96
C LYS A 222 -12.38 -32.34 -11.36
N MET A 223 -11.25 -31.63 -11.50
CA MET A 223 -10.39 -31.72 -12.68
C MET A 223 -9.43 -32.90 -12.53
N ASP A 224 -9.31 -33.73 -13.57
CA ASP A 224 -8.39 -34.86 -13.62
C ASP A 224 -6.93 -34.40 -13.69
N LYS A 225 -6.10 -35.00 -12.82
CA LYS A 225 -4.69 -34.65 -12.58
C LYS A 225 -3.72 -35.19 -13.66
N SER A 226 -4.20 -35.58 -14.83
CA SER A 226 -3.39 -36.26 -15.86
C SER A 226 -2.78 -35.32 -16.92
N LYS A 227 -3.00 -33.99 -16.87
CA LYS A 227 -2.49 -33.04 -17.89
C LYS A 227 -1.46 -32.00 -17.41
N ILE A 228 -0.98 -32.03 -16.15
CA ILE A 228 -0.03 -31.02 -15.60
C ILE A 228 1.39 -31.61 -15.42
N LYS A 229 1.75 -32.66 -16.18
CA LYS A 229 3.10 -33.24 -16.15
C LYS A 229 3.69 -33.20 -17.55
N GLN A 230 4.09 -32.04 -18.03
CA GLN A 230 5.05 -31.98 -19.15
C GLN A 230 5.89 -30.69 -19.25
N ASP A 231 5.54 -29.59 -18.57
CA ASP A 231 6.26 -28.31 -18.78
C ASP A 231 7.14 -27.82 -17.62
N LYS A 232 7.64 -28.71 -16.74
CA LYS A 232 8.58 -28.31 -15.66
C LYS A 232 9.74 -29.29 -15.54
N ALA A 233 10.69 -29.19 -16.47
CA ALA A 233 11.98 -29.82 -16.33
C ALA A 233 13.01 -29.00 -17.12
N THR A 234 13.48 -27.88 -16.56
CA THR A 234 14.81 -27.25 -16.81
C THR A 234 14.93 -25.83 -16.23
N THR A 235 14.71 -25.61 -14.93
CA THR A 235 15.28 -24.43 -14.22
C THR A 235 15.27 -24.58 -12.70
N ASP A 236 15.63 -25.76 -12.17
CA ASP A 236 15.64 -25.98 -10.73
C ASP A 236 17.04 -26.38 -10.26
N LYS A 237 17.75 -25.40 -9.65
CA LYS A 237 18.80 -25.64 -8.64
C LYS A 237 19.24 -24.36 -7.90
N GLU A 238 18.97 -23.16 -8.42
CA GLU A 238 19.29 -21.89 -7.73
C GLU A 238 18.08 -21.22 -7.07
N THR A 239 16.87 -21.43 -7.60
CA THR A 239 15.62 -20.87 -7.07
C THR A 239 15.15 -21.51 -5.76
N ALA A 240 15.48 -22.77 -5.51
CA ALA A 240 15.04 -23.50 -4.31
C ALA A 240 15.67 -23.00 -3.01
N ASN A 241 16.91 -22.47 -3.05
CA ASN A 241 17.62 -22.01 -1.86
C ASN A 241 17.23 -20.57 -1.45
N HIS A 242 16.49 -19.84 -2.30
CA HIS A 242 15.94 -18.51 -1.99
C HIS A 242 14.52 -18.56 -1.38
N ILE A 243 13.87 -19.73 -1.37
CA ILE A 243 12.45 -19.92 -0.98
C ILE A 243 12.24 -20.00 0.55
N ALA A 244 13.31 -20.02 1.36
CA ALA A 244 13.20 -19.99 2.82
C ALA A 244 13.42 -18.60 3.45
N LYS A 245 13.45 -17.52 2.66
CA LYS A 245 13.41 -16.16 3.24
C LYS A 245 11.96 -15.87 3.60
N GLU A 246 11.66 -15.78 4.90
CA GLU A 246 10.32 -15.46 5.37
C GLU A 246 9.81 -14.17 4.71
N MET A 247 8.88 -14.27 3.75
CA MET A 247 8.29 -13.12 3.10
C MET A 247 7.17 -12.57 3.97
N PHE A 248 7.39 -11.40 4.57
CA PHE A 248 6.34 -10.61 5.20
C PHE A 248 5.76 -9.65 4.17
N THR A 249 4.44 -9.59 4.11
CA THR A 249 3.68 -8.74 3.16
C THR A 249 2.67 -7.89 3.92
N ASN A 250 2.33 -6.74 3.34
CA ASN A 250 1.41 -5.80 3.93
C ASN A 250 -0.02 -6.37 3.94
N LYS A 251 -0.70 -6.22 5.07
CA LYS A 251 -2.09 -6.64 5.21
C LYS A 251 -3.02 -5.53 4.71
N PHE A 252 -3.73 -5.80 3.62
CA PHE A 252 -4.72 -4.89 3.05
C PHE A 252 -6.15 -5.40 3.24
N ILE A 253 -7.04 -4.50 3.66
CA ILE A 253 -8.45 -4.83 3.92
C ILE A 253 -9.34 -3.87 3.15
N LYS A 254 -10.10 -4.40 2.19
CA LYS A 254 -11.11 -3.62 1.45
C LYS A 254 -12.37 -3.49 2.29
N MET A 255 -12.73 -2.28 2.70
CA MET A 255 -13.96 -2.03 3.48
C MET A 255 -15.18 -1.74 2.61
N GLY A 256 -14.96 -1.20 1.40
CA GLY A 256 -16.08 -0.91 0.49
C GLY A 256 -15.71 0.01 -0.65
N LYS A 257 -16.75 0.60 -1.23
CA LYS A 257 -16.67 1.65 -2.26
C LYS A 257 -16.33 3.00 -1.65
N VAL A 258 -15.85 3.94 -2.45
CA VAL A 258 -15.40 5.26 -1.96
C VAL A 258 -16.55 6.02 -1.28
N HIS A 259 -17.76 5.93 -1.82
CA HIS A 259 -18.94 6.58 -1.26
C HIS A 259 -19.40 6.02 0.10
N ASN A 260 -18.89 4.87 0.55
CA ASN A 260 -19.20 4.33 1.88
C ASN A 260 -18.34 4.97 2.98
N PHE A 261 -17.31 5.74 2.62
CA PHE A 261 -16.43 6.37 3.59
C PHE A 261 -17.11 7.59 4.24
N SER A 262 -17.18 7.60 5.56
CA SER A 262 -17.70 8.75 6.33
C SER A 262 -16.55 9.66 6.73
N PHE A 263 -16.43 10.80 6.05
CA PHE A 263 -15.45 11.84 6.42
C PHE A 263 -15.76 12.49 7.77
N LEU A 264 -17.06 12.61 8.06
CA LEU A 264 -17.52 13.19 9.31
C LEU A 264 -17.56 12.11 10.37
N LYS A 265 -16.97 12.41 11.52
CA LYS A 265 -17.14 11.62 12.73
C LYS A 265 -18.60 11.75 13.15
N LYS A 266 -19.36 10.67 13.01
CA LYS A 266 -20.68 10.60 13.63
C LYS A 266 -20.45 10.60 15.12
N GLU A 267 -20.96 11.61 15.80
CA GLU A 267 -21.04 11.57 17.25
C GLU A 267 -21.82 10.31 17.61
N ILE A 268 -21.22 9.46 18.44
CA ILE A 268 -21.96 8.35 19.01
C ILE A 268 -23.01 9.03 19.86
N PRO A 269 -24.31 8.91 19.54
CA PRO A 269 -25.32 9.48 20.39
C PRO A 269 -25.08 8.87 21.76
N THR A 270 -24.64 9.69 22.72
CA THR A 270 -24.73 9.30 24.11
C THR A 270 -26.22 9.11 24.28
N ASN A 271 -26.63 7.85 24.41
CA ASN A 271 -27.93 7.56 24.95
C ASN A 271 -27.81 7.98 26.41
N GLU A 272 -27.81 9.29 26.65
CA GLU A 272 -28.35 9.84 27.87
C GLU A 272 -29.78 9.33 27.85
N ASN A 273 -29.96 8.10 28.34
CA ASN A 273 -31.25 7.70 28.90
C ASN A 273 -31.57 8.87 29.80
N ASN A 274 -32.49 9.73 29.36
CA ASN A 274 -32.84 10.99 30.01
C ASN A 274 -32.70 10.71 31.50
N HIS A 275 -31.68 11.28 32.15
CA HIS A 275 -31.37 10.97 33.54
C HIS A 275 -32.57 11.45 34.35
N PHE A 276 -33.61 10.63 34.39
CA PHE A 276 -34.88 10.91 35.00
C PHE A 276 -34.62 10.79 36.48
N LYS A 277 -34.04 11.84 37.02
CA LYS A 277 -33.81 12.03 38.45
C LYS A 277 -35.12 12.58 38.98
N SER A 278 -36.03 11.67 39.28
CA SER A 278 -37.17 11.98 40.13
C SER A 278 -36.78 11.79 41.60
N SER A 279 -37.53 12.41 42.51
CA SER A 279 -37.40 12.11 43.94
C SER A 279 -37.48 10.59 44.19
N TRP A 280 -38.33 9.88 43.45
CA TRP A 280 -38.50 8.43 43.54
C TRP A 280 -37.24 7.64 43.20
N THR A 281 -36.53 8.01 42.13
CA THR A 281 -35.28 7.34 41.76
C THR A 281 -34.17 7.58 42.77
N ASN A 282 -34.17 8.71 43.48
CA ASN A 282 -33.21 8.96 44.55
C ASN A 282 -33.54 8.10 45.77
N THR A 283 -34.80 8.01 46.17
CA THR A 283 -35.23 7.16 47.28
C THR A 283 -34.93 5.68 47.04
N LEU A 284 -35.16 5.16 45.83
CA LEU A 284 -34.82 3.78 45.49
C LEU A 284 -33.30 3.51 45.55
N ASN A 285 -32.48 4.45 45.09
CA ASN A 285 -31.02 4.33 45.18
C ASN A 285 -30.52 4.46 46.63
N GLU A 286 -31.14 5.30 47.45
CA GLU A 286 -30.85 5.41 48.88
C GLU A 286 -31.23 4.14 49.64
N GLU A 287 -32.39 3.54 49.34
CA GLU A 287 -32.81 2.25 49.89
C GLU A 287 -31.88 1.10 49.47
N ASP A 288 -31.50 1.01 48.19
CA ASP A 288 -30.57 -0.02 47.70
C ASP A 288 -29.18 0.13 48.37
N ASN A 289 -28.71 1.36 48.57
CA ASN A 289 -27.50 1.64 49.32
C ASN A 289 -27.61 1.27 50.81
N LEU A 290 -28.76 1.52 51.43
CA LEU A 290 -29.05 1.10 52.81
C LEU A 290 -29.07 -0.42 52.92
N GLN A 291 -29.73 -1.13 52.00
CA GLN A 291 -29.75 -2.59 51.98
C GLN A 291 -28.34 -3.17 51.83
N LYS A 292 -27.50 -2.62 50.95
CA LYS A 292 -26.09 -3.06 50.83
C LYS A 292 -25.27 -2.83 52.10
N LYS A 293 -25.54 -1.76 52.86
CA LYS A 293 -24.85 -1.47 54.13
C LYS A 293 -25.36 -2.32 55.28
N VAL A 294 -26.67 -2.52 55.39
CA VAL A 294 -27.31 -3.21 56.52
C VAL A 294 -27.31 -4.73 56.35
N PHE A 295 -27.49 -5.23 55.12
CA PHE A 295 -27.53 -6.66 54.80
C PHE A 295 -26.20 -7.18 54.24
N ASN A 296 -25.07 -6.83 54.87
CA ASN A 296 -23.84 -7.52 54.56
C ASN A 296 -23.87 -8.93 55.17
N TYR A 297 -24.14 -9.94 54.34
CA TYR A 297 -24.19 -11.36 54.74
C TYR A 297 -22.94 -11.81 55.51
N ARG A 298 -21.78 -11.20 55.21
CA ARG A 298 -20.51 -11.47 55.87
C ARG A 298 -20.49 -11.01 57.33
N ASP A 299 -21.17 -9.92 57.65
CA ASP A 299 -21.26 -9.39 59.01
C ASP A 299 -22.39 -10.08 59.79
N PHE A 300 -23.51 -10.40 59.13
CA PHE A 300 -24.56 -11.26 59.71
C PHE A 300 -24.02 -12.61 60.19
N LYS A 301 -23.15 -13.26 59.39
CA LYS A 301 -22.53 -14.54 59.79
C LYS A 301 -21.54 -14.43 60.94
N LYS A 302 -20.93 -13.27 61.17
CA LYS A 302 -20.06 -13.04 62.33
C LYS A 302 -20.85 -12.88 63.63
N MET A 303 -22.09 -12.40 63.56
CA MET A 303 -22.98 -12.27 64.73
C MET A 303 -23.62 -13.59 65.18
N GLN A 304 -23.57 -14.64 64.34
CA GLN A 304 -24.10 -15.98 64.65
C GLN A 304 -23.06 -16.93 65.30
N LYS A 305 -21.85 -16.44 65.59
CA LYS A 305 -20.81 -17.16 66.34
C LYS A 305 -20.67 -16.58 67.73
#